data_AF-A0A8H2X3C0-F1
#
_entry.id   AF-A0A8H2X3C0-F1
#
_cell.length_a   1.000
_cell.length_b   1.000
_cell.length_c   1.000
_cell.angle_alpha   90.00
_cell.angle_beta   90.00
_cell.angle_gamma   90.00
#
_symmetry.space_group_name_H-M   'P 1'
#
loop_
_entity.id
_entity.type
_entity.pdbx_description
1 polymer ?
#
loop_
_entity_poly.entity_id
_entity_poly.type
_entity_poly.pdbx_seq_one_letter_code
_entity_poly.pdbx_strand_id
1 'polypeptide(L)'
;MQRRKSQVSVEIPQAPLSKRDDNKVLVSNRVEQKMPKARSSLVMVSVEIPVRGSSSSKSKNKAQDQNVEPPREAESRALKRKRSASDLASNGVTDTKKRSAERGQSSKKSSAHDKPAKVVATLPQPKWTPIPTDISYEETMCRMQLREFLARFQPLMKLPQVHLDILSRISVPRRRYIPKATLKPVLLALVDLVSADAAPNIRQGCQTTLRHIRNAKGDLATTWDALAELRQTCYSEIPNPDHPPTGDIDVDDESEDDNEDQVRVTRRASRIARASQPSPPPKDSSLDYQLVCGGQFLPILVFLAELALQTPSVRADIDDGLRNLSIAAHKTHIAKLAEEKSRWSDQRQKFATTLAALQATRSQEVEAANAQGTHPRGSSTTVQIKELKSKRKIAEADHQRIIRKFSIAYNLELRACAGRGTCLGSDESGRQYFALSLAPKSTHSENRWEYWSTFVSCWGAKVDGMEPCWYGFDDPSQVRLLTGILEHNTEQGSIPAKEKDSLVRSLLTYADFLDDRIKN
;
A
#
# COMPACT_ATOMS: atom_id res chain seq x y z
N MET A 1 45.89 -1.82 -30.22
CA MET A 1 45.28 -1.94 -28.87
C MET A 1 44.07 -2.85 -28.96
N GLN A 2 44.17 -4.08 -28.45
CA GLN A 2 43.03 -5.02 -28.39
C GLN A 2 42.01 -4.51 -27.36
N ARG A 3 40.80 -4.16 -27.82
CA ARG A 3 39.69 -3.79 -26.95
C ARG A 3 39.20 -5.05 -26.23
N ARG A 4 39.31 -5.07 -24.91
CA ARG A 4 38.73 -6.12 -24.06
C ARG A 4 37.21 -5.98 -24.08
N LYS A 5 36.51 -7.00 -24.59
CA LYS A 5 35.05 -7.13 -24.46
C LYS A 5 34.75 -7.63 -23.05
N SER A 6 33.92 -6.90 -22.30
CA SER A 6 33.41 -7.34 -21.00
C SER A 6 32.13 -8.13 -21.24
N GLN A 7 32.16 -9.44 -20.98
CA GLN A 7 30.97 -10.28 -21.00
C GLN A 7 30.46 -10.38 -19.57
N VAL A 8 29.20 -9.98 -19.33
CA VAL A 8 28.53 -10.13 -18.03
C VAL A 8 27.51 -11.25 -18.19
N SER A 9 27.70 -12.34 -17.44
CA SER A 9 26.78 -13.47 -17.39
C SER A 9 25.79 -13.23 -16.24
N VAL A 10 24.49 -13.25 -16.54
CA VAL A 10 23.43 -13.21 -15.51
C VAL A 10 22.71 -14.54 -15.54
N GLU A 11 22.83 -15.29 -14.46
CA GLU A 11 22.15 -16.57 -14.25
C GLU A 11 20.76 -16.29 -13.65
N ILE A 12 19.71 -16.68 -14.37
CA ILE A 12 18.31 -16.54 -13.92
C ILE A 12 17.88 -17.90 -13.36
N PRO A 13 17.58 -18.02 -12.04
CA PRO A 13 17.09 -19.27 -11.48
C PRO A 13 15.69 -19.56 -12.03
N GLN A 14 15.55 -20.67 -12.76
CA GLN A 14 14.22 -21.21 -13.07
C GLN A 14 13.72 -21.98 -11.85
N ALA A 15 12.71 -21.44 -11.17
CA ALA A 15 11.99 -22.17 -10.15
C ALA A 15 11.10 -23.25 -10.81
N PRO A 16 11.13 -24.51 -10.35
CA PRO A 16 10.27 -25.55 -10.90
C PRO A 16 8.82 -25.29 -10.49
N LEU A 17 7.93 -25.27 -11.48
CA LEU A 17 6.48 -25.30 -11.28
C LEU A 17 6.09 -26.56 -10.51
N SER A 18 5.58 -26.36 -9.29
CA SER A 18 4.99 -27.39 -8.44
C SER A 18 3.85 -28.08 -9.21
N LYS A 19 3.98 -29.39 -9.43
CA LYS A 19 2.91 -30.23 -9.96
C LYS A 19 1.93 -30.53 -8.81
N ARG A 20 0.69 -30.13 -9.02
CA ARG A 20 -0.47 -30.45 -8.18
C ARG A 20 -0.82 -31.92 -8.43
N ASP A 21 -0.69 -32.76 -7.40
CA ASP A 21 -1.10 -34.16 -7.43
C ASP A 21 -2.62 -34.24 -7.23
N ASP A 22 -3.34 -34.65 -8.28
CA ASP A 22 -4.73 -35.08 -8.19
C ASP A 22 -4.79 -36.60 -8.03
N ASN A 23 -5.35 -37.04 -6.91
CA ASN A 23 -5.66 -38.43 -6.60
C ASN A 23 -6.68 -39.01 -7.59
N LYS A 24 -6.31 -40.03 -8.39
CA LYS A 24 -7.24 -41.05 -8.90
C LYS A 24 -6.64 -42.46 -8.90
N VAL A 25 -7.30 -43.30 -8.11
CA VAL A 25 -7.59 -44.75 -8.22
C VAL A 25 -6.86 -45.56 -9.29
N LEU A 26 -6.20 -46.64 -8.83
CA LEU A 26 -5.56 -47.71 -9.59
C LEU A 26 -6.48 -48.37 -10.63
N VAL A 27 -5.98 -48.51 -11.87
CA VAL A 27 -6.08 -49.76 -12.64
C VAL A 27 -4.76 -49.99 -13.38
N SER A 28 -4.18 -51.16 -13.12
CA SER A 28 -2.94 -51.68 -13.69
C SER A 28 -3.10 -52.01 -15.19
N ASN A 29 -2.15 -51.58 -16.02
CA ASN A 29 -1.58 -52.44 -17.07
C ASN A 29 -0.23 -51.92 -17.56
N ARG A 30 0.71 -52.86 -17.63
CA ARG A 30 2.16 -52.70 -17.73
C ARG A 30 2.61 -52.85 -19.18
N VAL A 31 3.21 -51.82 -19.77
CA VAL A 31 4.07 -51.94 -20.97
C VAL A 31 5.27 -51.01 -20.79
N GLU A 32 6.47 -51.59 -20.76
CA GLU A 32 7.75 -50.87 -20.65
C GLU A 32 8.11 -50.22 -22.00
N GLN A 33 8.20 -48.88 -22.03
CA GLN A 33 8.90 -48.15 -23.09
C GLN A 33 9.96 -47.22 -22.49
N LYS A 34 11.21 -47.41 -22.96
CA LYS A 34 12.40 -46.60 -22.62
C LYS A 34 12.20 -45.14 -23.05
N MET A 35 12.31 -44.20 -22.12
CA MET A 35 12.38 -42.76 -22.41
C MET A 35 13.78 -42.34 -22.91
N PRO A 36 13.88 -41.41 -23.87
CA PRO A 36 15.11 -40.70 -24.19
C PRO A 36 15.40 -39.58 -23.18
N LYS A 37 16.67 -39.46 -22.76
CA LYS A 37 17.18 -38.38 -21.90
C LYS A 37 17.06 -37.02 -22.60
N ALA A 38 16.19 -36.14 -22.10
CA ALA A 38 16.12 -34.75 -22.52
C ALA A 38 17.35 -33.97 -22.03
N ARG A 39 18.10 -33.35 -22.96
CA ARG A 39 19.16 -32.38 -22.66
C ARG A 39 18.52 -31.03 -22.34
N SER A 40 18.95 -30.37 -21.26
CA SER A 40 18.57 -29.00 -20.93
C SER A 40 19.08 -28.05 -22.02
N SER A 41 18.16 -27.38 -22.73
CA SER A 41 18.48 -26.34 -23.69
C SER A 41 18.84 -25.06 -22.94
N LEU A 42 20.09 -24.62 -23.08
CA LEU A 42 20.64 -23.43 -22.45
C LEU A 42 20.52 -22.27 -23.45
N VAL A 43 19.55 -21.38 -23.23
CA VAL A 43 19.35 -20.19 -24.08
C VAL A 43 20.27 -19.08 -23.57
N MET A 44 21.36 -18.81 -24.31
CA MET A 44 22.22 -17.65 -24.05
C MET A 44 21.70 -16.44 -24.82
N VAL A 45 21.32 -15.38 -24.11
CA VAL A 45 20.99 -14.08 -24.70
C VAL A 45 22.21 -13.18 -24.57
N SER A 46 22.84 -12.84 -25.70
CA SER A 46 23.94 -11.89 -25.77
C SER A 46 23.38 -10.48 -25.92
N VAL A 47 23.67 -9.58 -24.97
CA VAL A 47 23.31 -8.16 -25.07
C VAL A 47 24.57 -7.33 -25.30
N GLU A 48 24.68 -6.68 -26.45
CA GLU A 48 25.75 -5.73 -26.75
C GLU A 48 25.40 -4.36 -26.16
N ILE A 49 26.25 -3.86 -25.24
CA ILE A 49 26.11 -2.51 -24.67
C ILE A 49 27.08 -1.58 -25.42
N PRO A 50 26.61 -0.58 -26.17
CA PRO A 50 27.49 0.39 -26.80
C PRO A 50 28.06 1.35 -25.75
N VAL A 51 29.38 1.24 -25.51
CA VAL A 51 30.13 2.21 -24.70
C VAL A 51 30.33 3.48 -25.53
N ARG A 52 29.58 4.54 -25.21
CA ARG A 52 29.74 5.87 -25.81
C ARG A 52 31.06 6.49 -25.31
N GLY A 53 32.07 6.50 -26.18
CA GLY A 53 33.32 7.22 -25.96
C GLY A 53 33.12 8.72 -26.16
N SER A 54 33.50 9.50 -25.16
CA SER A 54 33.59 10.96 -25.19
C SER A 54 34.73 11.39 -26.12
N SER A 55 34.41 12.09 -27.22
CA SER A 55 35.41 12.82 -27.99
C SER A 55 34.96 14.26 -28.21
N SER A 56 35.72 15.16 -27.63
CA SER A 56 35.67 16.61 -27.79
C SER A 56 35.95 17.02 -29.23
N SER A 57 35.10 17.85 -29.83
CA SER A 57 35.49 18.74 -30.91
C SER A 57 34.82 20.11 -30.77
N LYS A 58 35.68 21.13 -30.81
CA LYS A 58 35.36 22.56 -30.86
C LYS A 58 34.51 22.88 -32.09
N SER A 59 33.45 23.67 -31.90
CA SER A 59 32.97 24.57 -32.94
C SER A 59 32.50 25.89 -32.32
N LYS A 60 33.21 26.96 -32.68
CA LYS A 60 32.80 28.36 -32.56
C LYS A 60 31.40 28.53 -33.15
N ASN A 61 30.51 29.22 -32.44
CA ASN A 61 29.64 30.20 -33.08
C ASN A 61 29.28 31.32 -32.10
N LYS A 62 29.39 32.52 -32.65
CA LYS A 62 29.19 33.85 -32.10
C LYS A 62 27.78 34.27 -32.52
N ALA A 63 26.94 34.74 -31.61
CA ALA A 63 26.13 35.96 -31.74
C ALA A 63 24.93 35.99 -30.77
N GLN A 64 24.91 37.09 -30.01
CA GLN A 64 23.75 37.97 -29.80
C GLN A 64 22.88 37.77 -28.55
N ASP A 65 23.12 38.70 -27.63
CA ASP A 65 22.23 39.22 -26.60
C ASP A 65 20.75 39.20 -26.98
N GLN A 66 19.91 38.79 -26.02
CA GLN A 66 18.95 39.73 -25.44
C GLN A 66 18.50 39.27 -24.05
N ASN A 67 18.65 40.22 -23.14
CA ASN A 67 18.45 40.21 -21.71
C ASN A 67 17.03 40.74 -21.43
N VAL A 68 16.16 39.96 -20.79
CA VAL A 68 14.95 40.48 -20.12
C VAL A 68 14.69 39.67 -18.85
N GLU A 69 15.01 40.30 -17.73
CA GLU A 69 14.68 39.92 -16.36
C GLU A 69 13.26 40.40 -16.02
N PRO A 70 12.46 39.67 -15.23
CA PRO A 70 11.35 40.27 -14.49
C PRO A 70 11.56 40.26 -12.97
N PRO A 71 10.91 41.18 -12.24
CA PRO A 71 11.45 41.78 -11.03
C PRO A 71 11.08 41.04 -9.75
N ARG A 72 11.96 41.17 -8.76
CA ARG A 72 11.68 40.92 -7.34
C ARG A 72 10.94 42.13 -6.76
N GLU A 73 9.71 41.94 -6.31
CA GLU A 73 9.05 42.87 -5.40
C GLU A 73 9.12 42.36 -3.97
N ALA A 74 9.54 43.28 -3.10
CA ALA A 74 9.59 43.15 -1.67
C ALA A 74 8.30 43.70 -1.07
N GLU A 75 7.67 42.95 -0.16
CA GLU A 75 6.78 43.53 0.84
C GLU A 75 7.19 43.10 2.24
N SER A 76 7.83 44.03 2.93
CA SER A 76 7.92 44.09 4.37
C SER A 76 6.66 44.75 4.93
N ARG A 77 5.96 44.10 5.86
CA ARG A 77 5.18 44.84 6.88
C ARG A 77 5.14 44.08 8.20
N ALA A 78 5.64 44.77 9.21
CA ALA A 78 5.72 44.38 10.60
C ALA A 78 4.36 44.47 11.30
N LEU A 79 4.01 43.48 12.13
CA LEU A 79 3.05 43.66 13.23
C LEU A 79 3.44 42.84 14.48
N LYS A 80 3.99 43.59 15.45
CA LYS A 80 3.64 43.63 16.88
C LYS A 80 3.58 42.33 17.70
N ARG A 81 4.63 42.18 18.52
CA ARG A 81 4.60 41.90 19.97
C ARG A 81 3.19 41.88 20.61
N LYS A 82 2.85 40.77 21.27
CA LYS A 82 2.17 40.78 22.58
C LYS A 82 2.75 39.70 23.49
N ARG A 83 3.29 40.17 24.61
CA ARG A 83 3.61 39.42 25.84
C ARG A 83 2.29 39.13 26.57
N SER A 84 2.18 37.95 27.18
CA SER A 84 1.40 37.62 28.39
C SER A 84 1.87 36.21 28.77
N ALA A 85 2.62 35.91 29.84
CA ALA A 85 2.46 36.23 31.26
C ALA A 85 1.13 35.73 31.83
N SER A 86 1.15 34.51 32.37
CA SER A 86 0.32 34.12 33.50
C SER A 86 1.00 32.97 34.24
N ASP A 87 1.69 33.35 35.31
CA ASP A 87 2.03 32.49 36.45
C ASP A 87 0.75 31.91 37.05
N LEU A 88 0.80 30.66 37.49
CA LEU A 88 -0.02 30.19 38.61
C LEU A 88 0.81 29.23 39.45
N ALA A 89 1.21 29.78 40.60
CA ALA A 89 1.83 29.11 41.70
C ALA A 89 0.89 28.06 42.31
N SER A 90 1.47 26.94 42.74
CA SER A 90 0.85 26.04 43.72
C SER A 90 1.95 25.50 44.61
N ASN A 91 2.09 26.15 45.76
CA ASN A 91 2.87 25.74 46.91
C ASN A 91 2.43 24.35 47.41
N GLY A 92 3.38 23.57 47.90
CA GLY A 92 3.13 22.28 48.53
C GLY A 92 4.33 21.82 49.37
N VAL A 93 4.62 22.61 50.40
CA VAL A 93 5.52 22.27 51.51
C VAL A 93 4.80 21.27 52.41
N THR A 94 5.40 20.10 52.67
CA THR A 94 5.43 19.52 54.02
C THR A 94 6.70 18.73 54.22
N ASP A 95 7.46 19.23 55.19
CA ASP A 95 8.59 18.65 55.87
C ASP A 95 8.13 17.56 56.84
N THR A 96 8.92 16.49 57.03
CA THR A 96 9.38 16.00 58.35
C THR A 96 9.86 14.53 58.34
N LYS A 97 11.17 14.38 58.63
CA LYS A 97 11.70 13.62 59.78
C LYS A 97 11.52 12.08 59.77
N LYS A 98 12.63 11.32 59.76
CA LYS A 98 13.30 10.78 60.99
C LYS A 98 14.29 9.64 60.66
N ARG A 99 15.54 9.86 61.11
CA ARG A 99 16.56 8.90 61.61
C ARG A 99 16.16 7.41 61.66
N SER A 100 17.04 6.53 61.18
CA SER A 100 18.02 5.82 62.04
C SER A 100 18.89 4.87 61.22
N ALA A 101 20.20 4.95 61.45
CA ALA A 101 21.15 3.91 61.10
C ALA A 101 21.02 2.76 62.12
N GLU A 102 21.05 1.51 61.65
CA GLU A 102 21.45 0.41 62.52
C GLU A 102 22.23 -0.65 61.74
N ARG A 103 23.41 -0.90 62.28
CA ARG A 103 24.46 -1.79 61.83
C ARG A 103 24.21 -3.11 62.56
N GLY A 104 23.83 -4.15 61.82
CA GLY A 104 23.62 -5.49 62.38
C GLY A 104 24.30 -6.55 61.52
N GLN A 105 25.50 -6.96 61.93
CA GLN A 105 26.07 -8.25 61.55
C GLN A 105 25.21 -9.36 62.19
N SER A 106 24.86 -10.40 61.44
CA SER A 106 25.22 -11.79 61.79
C SER A 106 24.47 -12.84 60.97
N SER A 107 25.18 -13.95 60.79
CA SER A 107 24.72 -15.31 60.55
C SER A 107 24.32 -15.72 59.12
N LYS A 108 25.27 -16.44 58.52
CA LYS A 108 25.06 -17.47 57.51
C LYS A 108 23.92 -18.42 57.94
N LYS A 109 22.88 -18.53 57.12
CA LYS A 109 22.05 -19.73 57.02
C LYS A 109 21.70 -19.91 55.54
N SER A 110 22.23 -20.98 54.95
CA SER A 110 21.91 -21.44 53.61
C SER A 110 20.45 -21.91 53.57
N SER A 111 19.52 -21.01 53.23
CA SER A 111 18.21 -21.40 52.74
C SER A 111 18.32 -21.65 51.24
N ALA A 112 17.93 -22.85 50.81
CA ALA A 112 17.66 -23.12 49.41
C ALA A 112 16.68 -22.04 48.90
N HIS A 113 17.21 -21.11 48.09
CA HIS A 113 16.38 -20.18 47.36
C HIS A 113 15.62 -20.99 46.33
N ASP A 114 14.34 -21.28 46.62
CA ASP A 114 13.35 -21.52 45.59
C ASP A 114 13.51 -20.41 44.56
N LYS A 115 13.97 -20.77 43.36
CA LYS A 115 14.04 -19.84 42.24
C LYS A 115 12.64 -19.26 42.11
N PRO A 116 12.44 -17.94 42.28
CA PRO A 116 11.12 -17.36 42.15
C PRO A 116 10.61 -17.74 40.78
N ALA A 117 9.49 -18.47 40.74
CA ALA A 117 8.82 -18.85 39.51
C ALA A 117 8.67 -17.56 38.70
N LYS A 118 9.44 -17.46 37.61
CA LYS A 118 9.53 -16.25 36.80
C LYS A 118 8.12 -16.03 36.26
N VAL A 119 7.38 -15.11 36.86
CA VAL A 119 6.05 -14.72 36.41
C VAL A 119 6.22 -14.28 34.97
N VAL A 120 5.85 -15.14 34.04
CA VAL A 120 5.89 -14.84 32.61
C VAL A 120 4.80 -13.81 32.39
N ALA A 121 5.19 -12.54 32.37
CA ALA A 121 4.29 -11.46 32.02
C ALA A 121 3.73 -11.77 30.62
N THR A 122 2.43 -12.08 30.56
CA THR A 122 1.73 -12.28 29.30
C THR A 122 1.82 -11.01 28.48
N LEU A 123 2.36 -11.10 27.27
CA LEU A 123 2.43 -9.98 26.35
C LEU A 123 1.01 -9.42 26.12
N PRO A 124 0.84 -8.10 26.02
CA PRO A 124 -0.47 -7.53 25.68
C PRO A 124 -0.95 -8.10 24.35
N GLN A 125 -2.24 -8.41 24.23
CA GLN A 125 -2.82 -8.94 23.00
C GLN A 125 -3.36 -7.79 22.13
N PRO A 126 -3.32 -7.93 20.78
CA PRO A 126 -3.82 -6.90 19.89
C PRO A 126 -5.34 -6.96 19.86
N LYS A 127 -5.97 -5.81 19.68
CA LYS A 127 -7.42 -5.69 19.62
C LYS A 127 -7.95 -6.17 18.26
N TRP A 128 -8.41 -7.41 18.22
CA TRP A 128 -9.12 -7.98 17.07
C TRP A 128 -10.53 -7.37 16.96
N THR A 129 -10.69 -6.38 16.09
CA THR A 129 -12.00 -5.75 15.87
C THR A 129 -12.64 -6.35 14.62
N PRO A 130 -13.80 -7.05 14.75
CA PRO A 130 -14.50 -7.58 13.58
C PRO A 130 -15.00 -6.43 12.70
N ILE A 131 -14.89 -6.60 11.40
CA ILE A 131 -15.46 -5.68 10.41
C ILE A 131 -16.95 -6.06 10.28
N PRO A 132 -17.88 -5.13 10.50
CA PRO A 132 -19.31 -5.40 10.38
C PRO A 132 -19.68 -5.49 8.90
N THR A 133 -19.42 -6.66 8.31
CA THR A 133 -19.71 -6.95 6.90
C THR A 133 -20.40 -8.30 6.78
N ASP A 134 -21.42 -8.33 5.95
CA ASP A 134 -22.11 -9.55 5.53
C ASP A 134 -21.45 -10.16 4.29
N ILE A 135 -20.46 -9.51 3.68
CA ILE A 135 -19.82 -9.93 2.43
C ILE A 135 -18.95 -11.17 2.64
N SER A 136 -19.04 -12.16 1.74
CA SER A 136 -18.22 -13.37 1.83
C SER A 136 -16.74 -13.07 1.59
N TYR A 137 -15.87 -14.03 1.93
CA TYR A 137 -14.45 -13.94 1.63
C TYR A 137 -14.20 -13.82 0.13
N GLU A 138 -14.81 -14.68 -0.67
CA GLU A 138 -14.64 -14.75 -2.13
C GLU A 138 -15.05 -13.43 -2.78
N GLU A 139 -16.20 -12.91 -2.40
CA GLU A 139 -16.69 -11.63 -2.93
C GLU A 139 -15.76 -10.48 -2.52
N THR A 140 -15.30 -10.45 -1.27
CA THR A 140 -14.32 -9.45 -0.80
C THR A 140 -13.03 -9.52 -1.62
N MET A 141 -12.53 -10.72 -1.88
CA MET A 141 -11.33 -10.91 -2.69
C MET A 141 -11.52 -10.43 -4.13
N CYS A 142 -12.65 -10.74 -4.76
CA CYS A 142 -13.01 -10.23 -6.09
C CYS A 142 -13.07 -8.69 -6.12
N ARG A 143 -13.67 -8.07 -5.10
CA ARG A 143 -13.72 -6.61 -4.96
C ARG A 143 -12.33 -5.99 -4.81
N MET A 144 -11.50 -6.57 -3.94
CA MET A 144 -10.11 -6.14 -3.73
C MET A 144 -9.30 -6.25 -5.03
N GLN A 145 -9.38 -7.39 -5.72
CA GLN A 145 -8.69 -7.64 -6.99
C GLN A 145 -9.11 -6.63 -8.06
N LEU A 146 -10.42 -6.44 -8.26
CA LEU A 146 -10.95 -5.48 -9.22
C LEU A 146 -10.46 -4.06 -8.91
N ARG A 147 -10.60 -3.61 -7.67
CA ARG A 147 -10.19 -2.27 -7.25
C ARG A 147 -8.70 -2.06 -7.47
N GLU A 148 -7.86 -3.01 -7.09
CA GLU A 148 -6.40 -2.92 -7.25
C GLU A 148 -5.96 -2.93 -8.71
N PHE A 149 -6.62 -3.75 -9.55
CA PHE A 149 -6.41 -3.74 -10.99
C PHE A 149 -6.71 -2.35 -11.58
N LEU A 150 -7.90 -1.81 -11.29
CA LEU A 150 -8.34 -0.52 -11.83
C LEU A 150 -7.45 0.63 -11.32
N ALA A 151 -7.02 0.59 -10.05
CA ALA A 151 -6.12 1.59 -9.50
C ALA A 151 -4.72 1.54 -10.13
N ARG A 152 -4.21 0.33 -10.44
CA ARG A 152 -2.91 0.17 -11.11
C ARG A 152 -2.94 0.69 -12.54
N PHE A 153 -3.94 0.28 -13.32
CA PHE A 153 -4.03 0.59 -14.75
C PHE A 153 -4.88 1.83 -15.06
N GLN A 154 -5.21 2.61 -14.03
CA GLN A 154 -5.91 3.88 -14.17
C GLN A 154 -5.29 4.80 -15.25
N PRO A 155 -3.95 4.96 -15.37
CA PRO A 155 -3.35 5.80 -16.40
C PRO A 155 -3.62 5.30 -17.83
N LEU A 156 -3.67 3.98 -18.05
CA LEU A 156 -3.97 3.39 -19.35
C LEU A 156 -5.46 3.54 -19.70
N MET A 157 -6.32 3.33 -18.71
CA MET A 157 -7.78 3.32 -18.86
C MET A 157 -8.41 4.71 -18.85
N LYS A 158 -7.68 5.72 -18.35
CA LYS A 158 -8.17 7.09 -18.11
C LYS A 158 -9.44 7.12 -17.22
N LEU A 159 -9.55 6.17 -16.30
CA LEU A 159 -10.70 6.06 -15.39
C LEU A 159 -10.64 7.17 -14.32
N PRO A 160 -11.68 8.01 -14.18
CA PRO A 160 -11.72 9.02 -13.12
C PRO A 160 -11.55 8.45 -11.70
N GLN A 161 -10.83 9.18 -10.85
CA GLN A 161 -10.53 8.77 -9.47
C GLN A 161 -11.78 8.47 -8.63
N VAL A 162 -12.86 9.23 -8.84
CA VAL A 162 -14.13 9.08 -8.12
C VAL A 162 -14.67 7.65 -8.17
N HIS A 163 -14.50 6.95 -9.29
CA HIS A 163 -14.96 5.56 -9.43
C HIS A 163 -14.11 4.58 -8.62
N LEU A 164 -12.80 4.82 -8.51
CA LEU A 164 -11.92 4.03 -7.66
C LEU A 164 -12.22 4.24 -6.17
N ASP A 165 -12.55 5.48 -5.80
CA ASP A 165 -12.90 5.82 -4.42
C ASP A 165 -14.21 5.12 -4.01
N ILE A 166 -15.22 5.09 -4.90
CA ILE A 166 -16.46 4.33 -4.70
C ILE A 166 -16.18 2.84 -4.55
N LEU A 167 -15.38 2.24 -5.44
CA LEU A 167 -15.02 0.81 -5.37
C LEU A 167 -14.13 0.46 -4.17
N SER A 168 -13.54 1.46 -3.51
CA SER A 168 -12.74 1.26 -2.29
C SER A 168 -13.60 1.12 -1.03
N ARG A 169 -14.92 1.38 -1.12
CA ARG A 169 -15.83 1.36 0.03
C ARG A 169 -16.21 -0.07 0.43
N ILE A 170 -16.21 -0.32 1.74
CA ILE A 170 -16.57 -1.61 2.35
C ILE A 170 -18.00 -1.59 2.85
N SER A 171 -18.39 -0.49 3.48
CA SER A 171 -19.64 -0.34 4.23
C SER A 171 -20.89 -0.32 3.35
N VAL A 172 -20.73 -0.45 2.03
CA VAL A 172 -21.85 -0.48 1.11
C VAL A 172 -22.42 -1.90 1.09
N PRO A 173 -23.74 -2.08 1.31
CA PRO A 173 -24.39 -3.38 1.28
C PRO A 173 -24.01 -4.21 0.06
N ARG A 174 -24.01 -5.55 0.19
CA ARG A 174 -23.65 -6.53 -0.87
C ARG A 174 -24.08 -6.11 -2.28
N ARG A 175 -25.28 -5.54 -2.43
CA ARG A 175 -25.90 -5.20 -3.72
C ARG A 175 -25.49 -3.83 -4.29
N ARG A 176 -25.12 -2.85 -3.45
CA ARG A 176 -25.00 -1.44 -3.87
C ARG A 176 -23.55 -0.98 -4.06
N TYR A 177 -22.57 -1.85 -3.84
CA TYR A 177 -21.15 -1.44 -3.84
C TYR A 177 -20.63 -0.98 -5.21
N ILE A 178 -21.29 -1.36 -6.31
CA ILE A 178 -21.09 -0.75 -7.63
C ILE A 178 -22.39 -0.03 -8.04
N PRO A 179 -22.46 1.29 -7.79
CA PRO A 179 -23.53 2.12 -8.34
C PRO A 179 -23.58 2.05 -9.86
N LYS A 180 -24.77 2.21 -10.46
CA LYS A 180 -24.95 2.24 -11.93
C LYS A 180 -24.05 3.30 -12.60
N ALA A 181 -23.89 4.45 -11.93
CA ALA A 181 -23.00 5.53 -12.36
C ALA A 181 -21.51 5.15 -12.42
N THR A 182 -21.08 4.17 -11.61
CA THR A 182 -19.71 3.64 -11.60
C THR A 182 -19.55 2.44 -12.52
N LEU A 183 -20.58 1.59 -12.62
CA LEU A 183 -20.54 0.39 -13.46
C LEU A 183 -20.23 0.72 -14.92
N LYS A 184 -20.95 1.69 -15.50
CA LYS A 184 -20.81 2.02 -16.93
C LYS A 184 -19.40 2.51 -17.29
N PRO A 185 -18.80 3.50 -16.60
CA PRO A 185 -17.42 3.91 -16.87
C PRO A 185 -16.40 2.79 -16.72
N VAL A 186 -16.53 1.93 -15.70
CA VAL A 186 -15.62 0.81 -15.46
C VAL A 186 -15.74 -0.23 -16.58
N LEU A 187 -16.96 -0.61 -16.98
CA LEU A 187 -17.18 -1.53 -18.11
C LEU A 187 -16.60 -0.99 -19.41
N LEU A 188 -16.88 0.28 -19.73
CA LEU A 188 -16.36 0.91 -20.94
C LEU A 188 -14.83 0.89 -20.95
N ALA A 189 -14.20 1.21 -19.81
CA ALA A 189 -12.76 1.25 -19.71
C ALA A 189 -12.12 -0.15 -19.83
N LEU A 190 -12.72 -1.18 -19.21
CA LEU A 190 -12.21 -2.55 -19.28
C LEU A 190 -12.35 -3.15 -20.67
N VAL A 191 -13.52 -2.99 -21.31
CA VAL A 191 -13.75 -3.49 -22.68
C VAL A 191 -12.86 -2.75 -23.68
N ASP A 192 -12.65 -1.45 -23.52
CA ASP A 192 -11.74 -0.68 -24.38
C ASP A 192 -10.29 -1.14 -24.22
N LEU A 193 -9.84 -1.37 -22.97
CA LEU A 193 -8.51 -1.89 -22.68
C LEU A 193 -8.28 -3.27 -23.31
N VAL A 194 -9.23 -4.21 -23.15
CA VAL A 194 -9.17 -5.53 -23.80
C VAL A 194 -9.20 -5.40 -25.32
N SER A 195 -9.98 -4.48 -25.86
CA SER A 195 -10.12 -4.25 -27.30
C SER A 195 -8.85 -3.70 -27.96
N ALA A 196 -8.01 -2.96 -27.23
CA ALA A 196 -6.86 -2.24 -27.79
C ALA A 196 -5.88 -3.20 -28.50
N ASP A 197 -5.62 -4.35 -27.90
CA ASP A 197 -4.68 -5.36 -28.43
C ASP A 197 -5.36 -6.59 -29.02
N ALA A 198 -6.69 -6.64 -29.03
CA ALA A 198 -7.42 -7.78 -29.56
C ALA A 198 -7.23 -7.94 -31.08
N ALA A 199 -7.35 -9.19 -31.55
CA ALA A 199 -7.41 -9.54 -32.97
C ALA A 199 -8.57 -8.81 -33.67
N PRO A 200 -8.50 -8.57 -35.00
CA PRO A 200 -9.47 -7.71 -35.70
C PRO A 200 -10.94 -8.10 -35.52
N ASN A 201 -11.25 -9.40 -35.55
CA ASN A 201 -12.60 -9.93 -35.36
C ASN A 201 -13.12 -9.64 -33.93
N ILE A 202 -12.30 -9.92 -32.92
CA ILE A 202 -12.65 -9.70 -31.52
C ILE A 202 -12.78 -8.19 -31.22
N ARG A 203 -11.88 -7.39 -31.79
CA ARG A 203 -11.91 -5.93 -31.70
C ARG A 203 -13.21 -5.37 -32.24
N GLN A 204 -13.69 -5.86 -33.38
CA GLN A 204 -14.97 -5.43 -33.94
C GLN A 204 -16.14 -5.76 -33.00
N GLY A 205 -16.16 -6.95 -32.40
CA GLY A 205 -17.15 -7.32 -31.38
C GLY A 205 -17.10 -6.40 -30.16
N CYS A 206 -15.91 -6.10 -29.65
CA CYS A 206 -15.72 -5.18 -28.53
C CYS A 206 -16.19 -3.75 -28.87
N GLN A 207 -15.88 -3.23 -30.06
CA GLN A 207 -16.32 -1.90 -30.50
C GLN A 207 -17.84 -1.79 -30.65
N THR A 208 -18.47 -2.87 -31.12
CA THR A 208 -19.94 -2.98 -31.17
C THR A 208 -20.51 -2.94 -29.75
N THR A 209 -19.97 -3.77 -28.85
CA THR A 209 -20.35 -3.82 -27.44
C THR A 209 -20.22 -2.46 -26.75
N LEU A 210 -19.09 -1.77 -26.93
CA LEU A 210 -18.85 -0.42 -26.39
C LEU A 210 -19.91 0.58 -26.86
N ARG A 211 -20.34 0.50 -28.13
CA ARG A 211 -21.41 1.36 -28.66
C ARG A 211 -22.74 1.07 -27.97
N HIS A 212 -23.10 -0.19 -27.76
CA HIS A 212 -24.32 -0.56 -27.06
C HIS A 212 -24.31 -0.14 -25.58
N ILE A 213 -23.20 -0.38 -24.85
CA ILE A 213 -23.06 0.06 -23.45
C ILE A 213 -23.15 1.59 -23.33
N ARG A 214 -22.55 2.36 -24.26
CA ARG A 214 -22.69 3.83 -24.28
C ARG A 214 -24.15 4.26 -24.43
N ASN A 215 -24.90 3.56 -25.28
CA ASN A 215 -26.31 3.84 -25.60
C ASN A 215 -27.31 3.33 -24.55
N ALA A 216 -26.91 2.39 -23.69
CA ALA A 216 -27.78 1.80 -22.66
C ALA A 216 -28.26 2.80 -21.58
N LYS A 217 -27.66 4.00 -21.48
CA LYS A 217 -28.04 5.04 -20.50
C LYS A 217 -28.13 4.55 -19.03
N GLY A 218 -27.36 3.51 -18.68
CA GLY A 218 -27.37 2.93 -17.33
C GLY A 218 -28.39 1.80 -17.13
N ASP A 219 -29.15 1.44 -18.17
CA ASP A 219 -30.02 0.27 -18.15
C ASP A 219 -29.18 -1.02 -18.07
N LEU A 220 -29.41 -1.80 -17.01
CA LEU A 220 -28.63 -3.00 -16.72
C LEU A 220 -28.95 -4.13 -17.70
N ALA A 221 -30.22 -4.27 -18.09
CA ALA A 221 -30.66 -5.29 -19.05
C ALA A 221 -29.99 -5.08 -20.42
N THR A 222 -30.09 -3.86 -20.98
CA THR A 222 -29.44 -3.52 -22.26
C THR A 222 -27.92 -3.65 -22.16
N THR A 223 -27.32 -3.34 -21.00
CA THR A 223 -25.88 -3.52 -20.78
C THR A 223 -25.48 -4.99 -20.79
N TRP A 224 -26.27 -5.85 -20.16
CA TRP A 224 -26.05 -7.29 -20.17
C TRP A 224 -26.26 -7.89 -21.56
N ASP A 225 -27.31 -7.50 -22.29
CA ASP A 225 -27.56 -8.00 -23.65
C ASP A 225 -26.36 -7.75 -24.57
N ALA A 226 -25.74 -6.57 -24.46
CA ALA A 226 -24.51 -6.25 -25.21
C ALA A 226 -23.32 -7.14 -24.82
N LEU A 227 -23.15 -7.45 -23.53
CA LEU A 227 -22.08 -8.33 -23.04
C LEU A 227 -22.36 -9.80 -23.35
N ALA A 228 -23.62 -10.21 -23.38
CA ALA A 228 -24.05 -11.55 -23.76
C ALA A 228 -23.79 -11.80 -25.25
N GLU A 229 -24.04 -10.81 -26.11
CA GLU A 229 -23.65 -10.86 -27.52
C GLU A 229 -22.13 -11.01 -27.66
N LEU A 230 -21.35 -10.18 -26.94
CA LEU A 230 -19.89 -10.29 -26.93
C LEU A 230 -19.41 -11.67 -26.48
N ARG A 231 -20.08 -12.26 -25.48
CA ARG A 231 -19.80 -13.60 -25.00
C ARG A 231 -20.01 -14.64 -26.10
N GLN A 232 -21.13 -14.56 -26.80
CA GLN A 232 -21.45 -15.50 -27.88
C GLN A 232 -20.48 -15.39 -29.05
N THR A 233 -20.04 -14.17 -29.39
CA THR A 233 -19.23 -13.94 -30.61
C THR A 233 -17.72 -13.98 -30.38
N CYS A 234 -17.25 -13.61 -29.19
CA CYS A 234 -15.82 -13.35 -28.96
C CYS A 234 -15.25 -14.09 -27.74
N TYR A 235 -16.00 -14.14 -26.62
CA TYR A 235 -15.49 -14.65 -25.35
C TYR A 235 -16.50 -15.55 -24.65
N SER A 236 -16.57 -16.82 -25.03
CA SER A 236 -17.53 -17.80 -24.47
C SER A 236 -17.45 -17.96 -22.95
N GLU A 237 -16.29 -17.64 -22.38
CA GLU A 237 -15.97 -17.76 -20.95
C GLU A 237 -16.49 -16.59 -20.09
N ILE A 238 -17.04 -15.51 -20.68
CA ILE A 238 -17.63 -14.42 -19.91
C ILE A 238 -18.68 -15.01 -18.95
N PRO A 239 -18.57 -14.80 -17.62
CA PRO A 239 -19.52 -15.33 -16.67
C PRO A 239 -20.89 -14.64 -16.79
N ASN A 240 -21.93 -15.28 -16.27
CA ASN A 240 -23.23 -14.63 -16.10
C ASN A 240 -23.15 -13.59 -14.96
N PRO A 241 -24.04 -12.59 -14.94
CA PRO A 241 -24.25 -11.76 -13.77
C PRO A 241 -24.72 -12.62 -12.59
N ASP A 242 -24.37 -12.22 -11.37
CA ASP A 242 -24.84 -12.90 -10.18
C ASP A 242 -26.36 -12.79 -10.03
N HIS A 243 -26.97 -13.83 -9.47
CA HIS A 243 -28.40 -13.83 -9.17
C HIS A 243 -28.72 -12.80 -8.06
N PRO A 244 -29.90 -12.15 -8.11
CA PRO A 244 -30.33 -11.33 -6.99
C PRO A 244 -30.45 -12.24 -5.75
N PRO A 245 -29.96 -11.83 -4.56
CA PRO A 245 -30.10 -12.65 -3.38
C PRO A 245 -31.58 -12.80 -3.04
N THR A 246 -32.01 -14.03 -2.85
CA THR A 246 -33.42 -14.43 -2.63
C THR A 246 -34.02 -13.92 -1.31
N GLY A 247 -33.25 -13.23 -0.46
CA GLY A 247 -33.59 -12.99 0.96
C GLY A 247 -34.02 -11.58 1.40
N ASP A 248 -33.68 -10.50 0.69
CA ASP A 248 -33.98 -9.13 1.17
C ASP A 248 -34.83 -8.36 0.15
N ILE A 249 -36.12 -8.68 0.14
CA ILE A 249 -37.17 -7.80 -0.38
C ILE A 249 -37.85 -7.18 0.84
N ASP A 250 -37.08 -6.63 1.77
CA ASP A 250 -37.64 -5.62 2.67
C ASP A 250 -37.43 -4.27 2.00
N VAL A 251 -38.58 -3.69 1.72
CA VAL A 251 -38.88 -2.55 0.87
C VAL A 251 -38.41 -1.28 1.57
N ASP A 252 -37.10 -1.03 1.61
CA ASP A 252 -36.61 0.33 1.79
C ASP A 252 -36.52 0.98 0.41
N ASP A 253 -37.68 1.53 0.05
CA ASP A 253 -37.94 2.68 -0.83
C ASP A 253 -36.68 3.22 -1.54
N GLU A 254 -36.57 2.96 -2.84
CA GLU A 254 -35.57 3.55 -3.74
C GLU A 254 -35.82 5.06 -3.97
N SER A 255 -36.04 5.84 -2.91
CA SER A 255 -36.22 7.30 -3.00
C SER A 255 -34.92 8.09 -2.80
N GLU A 256 -33.80 7.43 -2.47
CA GLU A 256 -32.51 8.07 -2.36
C GLU A 256 -31.74 8.00 -3.70
N ASP A 257 -31.67 9.17 -4.36
CA ASP A 257 -30.50 9.66 -5.08
C ASP A 257 -30.55 9.77 -6.63
N ASP A 258 -31.74 9.89 -7.22
CA ASP A 258 -31.88 10.44 -8.59
C ASP A 258 -31.69 11.98 -8.64
N ASN A 259 -31.37 12.63 -7.51
CA ASN A 259 -31.35 14.09 -7.38
C ASN A 259 -29.96 14.76 -7.38
N GLU A 260 -28.84 14.04 -7.29
CA GLU A 260 -27.54 14.72 -7.18
C GLU A 260 -26.89 15.17 -8.51
N ASP A 261 -27.32 14.69 -9.68
CA ASP A 261 -26.65 15.05 -10.96
C ASP A 261 -27.57 15.54 -12.11
N GLN A 262 -28.87 15.76 -11.89
CA GLN A 262 -29.78 16.31 -12.93
C GLN A 262 -29.95 17.84 -12.90
N VAL A 263 -29.03 18.59 -12.27
CA VAL A 263 -29.02 20.05 -12.43
C VAL A 263 -28.41 20.44 -13.79
N ARG A 264 -29.31 20.73 -14.74
CA ARG A 264 -29.14 21.44 -16.02
C ARG A 264 -28.63 20.59 -17.21
N VAL A 265 -29.54 20.24 -18.12
CA VAL A 265 -29.77 20.95 -19.41
C VAL A 265 -30.99 20.31 -20.10
N THR A 266 -32.16 20.94 -19.96
CA THR A 266 -33.30 20.69 -20.85
C THR A 266 -33.03 21.34 -22.21
N ARG A 267 -32.27 20.66 -23.09
CA ARG A 267 -32.32 20.93 -24.53
C ARG A 267 -33.16 19.85 -25.21
N ARG A 268 -34.45 20.15 -25.29
CA ARG A 268 -35.44 19.50 -26.14
C ARG A 268 -35.06 19.78 -27.60
N ALA A 269 -34.12 19.02 -28.16
CA ALA A 269 -33.80 19.06 -29.57
C ALA A 269 -33.54 17.63 -30.10
N SER A 270 -34.19 17.36 -31.23
CA SER A 270 -33.83 16.32 -32.20
C SER A 270 -34.40 14.91 -31.98
N ARG A 271 -35.68 14.75 -32.35
CA ARG A 271 -36.32 13.46 -32.69
C ARG A 271 -35.89 12.86 -34.04
N ILE A 272 -34.91 13.46 -34.75
CA ILE A 272 -34.57 13.10 -36.14
C ILE A 272 -33.31 12.21 -36.25
N ALA A 273 -32.55 11.98 -35.17
CA ALA A 273 -31.32 11.18 -35.21
C ALA A 273 -31.47 9.67 -34.89
N ARG A 274 -32.67 9.08 -35.07
CA ARG A 274 -32.90 7.64 -34.80
C ARG A 274 -32.66 6.72 -36.00
N ALA A 275 -32.38 7.24 -37.19
CA ALA A 275 -32.23 6.45 -38.41
C ALA A 275 -30.86 5.75 -38.57
N SER A 276 -29.91 5.95 -37.64
CA SER A 276 -28.57 5.35 -37.67
C SER A 276 -28.20 4.60 -36.39
N GLN A 277 -29.17 4.37 -35.49
CA GLN A 277 -28.92 3.48 -34.36
C GLN A 277 -28.90 2.03 -34.87
N PRO A 278 -27.87 1.23 -34.52
CA PRO A 278 -27.90 -0.20 -34.81
C PRO A 278 -29.16 -0.80 -34.18
N SER A 279 -29.81 -1.70 -34.91
CA SER A 279 -30.97 -2.44 -34.41
C SER A 279 -30.64 -3.03 -33.04
N PRO A 280 -31.55 -2.95 -32.05
CA PRO A 280 -31.34 -3.63 -30.78
C PRO A 280 -31.08 -5.12 -31.06
N PRO A 281 -30.15 -5.75 -30.34
CA PRO A 281 -29.83 -7.16 -30.55
C PRO A 281 -31.11 -8.02 -30.43
N PRO A 282 -31.22 -9.13 -31.19
CA PRO A 282 -32.35 -10.04 -31.09
C PRO A 282 -32.55 -10.47 -29.64
N LYS A 283 -33.78 -10.38 -29.13
CA LYS A 283 -34.16 -10.90 -27.80
C LYS A 283 -34.24 -12.42 -27.86
N ASP A 284 -33.12 -13.08 -28.10
CA ASP A 284 -33.07 -14.54 -28.13
C ASP A 284 -32.84 -15.06 -26.72
N SER A 285 -33.89 -15.58 -26.07
CA SER A 285 -33.80 -16.53 -24.95
C SER A 285 -32.84 -16.16 -23.81
N SER A 286 -32.61 -14.86 -23.60
CA SER A 286 -31.87 -14.33 -22.46
C SER A 286 -32.74 -14.63 -21.24
N LEU A 287 -32.37 -15.69 -20.54
CA LEU A 287 -32.83 -16.09 -19.20
C LEU A 287 -33.37 -14.89 -18.42
N ASP A 288 -34.49 -15.06 -17.71
CA ASP A 288 -35.16 -14.09 -16.83
C ASP A 288 -34.23 -13.63 -15.66
N TYR A 289 -33.08 -13.05 -15.99
CA TYR A 289 -32.15 -12.47 -15.04
C TYR A 289 -32.73 -11.13 -14.62
N GLN A 290 -33.31 -11.12 -13.42
CA GLN A 290 -33.68 -9.88 -12.76
C GLN A 290 -32.40 -9.15 -12.31
N LEU A 291 -31.95 -8.23 -13.15
CA LEU A 291 -30.81 -7.35 -12.86
C LEU A 291 -31.31 -6.13 -12.08
N VAL A 292 -31.03 -6.12 -10.79
CA VAL A 292 -31.46 -5.09 -9.83
C VAL A 292 -30.37 -4.04 -9.64
N CYS A 293 -29.11 -4.46 -9.56
CA CYS A 293 -28.01 -3.60 -9.12
C CYS A 293 -26.71 -3.84 -9.90
N GLY A 294 -25.82 -2.85 -9.88
CA GLY A 294 -24.53 -2.96 -10.57
C GLY A 294 -23.56 -3.97 -9.93
N GLY A 295 -23.74 -4.31 -8.65
CA GLY A 295 -22.95 -5.33 -7.97
C GLY A 295 -23.03 -6.71 -8.63
N GLN A 296 -24.14 -7.04 -9.29
CA GLN A 296 -24.32 -8.32 -10.00
C GLN A 296 -23.33 -8.50 -11.17
N PHE A 297 -22.70 -7.43 -11.64
CA PHE A 297 -21.69 -7.50 -12.70
C PHE A 297 -20.28 -7.79 -12.18
N LEU A 298 -20.07 -7.99 -10.87
CA LEU A 298 -18.74 -8.28 -10.30
C LEU A 298 -17.99 -9.40 -11.04
N PRO A 299 -18.58 -10.58 -11.31
CA PRO A 299 -17.86 -11.66 -11.94
C PRO A 299 -17.38 -11.28 -13.34
N ILE A 300 -18.20 -10.52 -14.08
CA ILE A 300 -17.88 -10.05 -15.43
C ILE A 300 -16.73 -9.03 -15.38
N LEU A 301 -16.77 -8.10 -14.42
CA LEU A 301 -15.71 -7.09 -14.25
C LEU A 301 -14.36 -7.72 -13.89
N VAL A 302 -14.37 -8.70 -12.99
CA VAL A 302 -13.16 -9.46 -12.62
C VAL A 302 -12.63 -10.24 -13.81
N PHE A 303 -13.50 -10.94 -14.55
CA PHE A 303 -13.12 -11.65 -15.76
C PHE A 303 -12.49 -10.73 -16.82
N LEU A 304 -13.08 -9.56 -17.07
CA LEU A 304 -12.52 -8.59 -18.02
C LEU A 304 -11.18 -8.03 -17.55
N ALA A 305 -11.00 -7.81 -16.25
CA ALA A 305 -9.71 -7.42 -15.67
C ALA A 305 -8.65 -8.52 -15.86
N GLU A 306 -9.02 -9.79 -15.66
CA GLU A 306 -8.13 -10.94 -15.89
C GLU A 306 -7.78 -11.12 -17.37
N LEU A 307 -8.73 -10.93 -18.28
CA LEU A 307 -8.44 -10.87 -19.71
C LEU A 307 -7.50 -9.72 -20.05
N ALA A 308 -7.71 -8.54 -19.46
CA ALA A 308 -6.86 -7.38 -19.69
C ALA A 308 -5.41 -7.64 -19.24
N LEU A 309 -5.18 -8.38 -18.15
CA LEU A 309 -3.83 -8.81 -17.72
C LEU A 309 -3.09 -9.62 -18.79
N GLN A 310 -3.82 -10.28 -19.69
CA GLN A 310 -3.23 -11.05 -20.79
C GLN A 310 -2.90 -10.20 -22.02
N THR A 311 -3.29 -8.92 -22.06
CA THR A 311 -3.05 -8.06 -23.22
C THR A 311 -1.59 -7.60 -23.31
N PRO A 312 -1.00 -7.54 -24.52
CA PRO A 312 0.35 -7.01 -24.73
C PRO A 312 0.63 -5.65 -24.09
N SER A 313 -0.30 -4.70 -24.15
CA SER A 313 -0.13 -3.35 -23.59
C SER A 313 -0.04 -3.40 -22.06
N VAL A 314 -0.89 -4.17 -21.40
CA VAL A 314 -0.84 -4.34 -19.94
C VAL A 314 0.43 -5.08 -19.51
N ARG A 315 0.84 -6.14 -20.24
CA ARG A 315 2.11 -6.83 -19.96
C ARG A 315 3.30 -5.89 -20.14
N ALA A 316 3.31 -5.08 -21.21
CA ALA A 316 4.37 -4.11 -21.46
C ALA A 316 4.43 -3.05 -20.35
N ASP A 317 3.29 -2.55 -19.87
CA ASP A 317 3.23 -1.64 -18.71
C ASP A 317 3.73 -2.30 -17.42
N ILE A 318 3.39 -3.57 -17.18
CA ILE A 318 3.93 -4.33 -16.04
C ILE A 318 5.45 -4.44 -16.13
N ASP A 319 5.98 -4.80 -17.29
CA ASP A 319 7.42 -4.94 -17.53
C ASP A 319 8.16 -3.61 -17.49
N ASP A 320 7.52 -2.53 -17.97
CA ASP A 320 8.06 -1.17 -17.90
C ASP A 320 8.06 -0.66 -16.46
N GLY A 321 6.97 -0.87 -15.71
CA GLY A 321 6.90 -0.54 -14.29
C GLY A 321 7.91 -1.32 -13.46
N LEU A 322 8.13 -2.60 -13.78
CA LEU A 322 9.15 -3.40 -13.11
C LEU A 322 10.57 -2.93 -13.47
N ARG A 323 10.84 -2.52 -14.71
CA ARG A 323 12.17 -2.07 -15.12
C ARG A 323 12.43 -0.61 -14.76
N ASN A 324 11.62 0.31 -15.26
CA ASN A 324 11.87 1.74 -15.21
C ASN A 324 11.43 2.36 -13.88
N LEU A 325 10.21 2.08 -13.42
CA LEU A 325 9.71 2.68 -12.17
C LEU A 325 10.46 2.14 -10.94
N SER A 326 10.75 0.84 -10.89
CA SER A 326 11.51 0.28 -9.76
C SER A 326 12.94 0.86 -9.68
N ILE A 327 13.62 0.99 -10.82
CA ILE A 327 14.96 1.60 -10.89
C ILE A 327 14.91 3.07 -10.51
N ALA A 328 13.91 3.82 -11.01
CA ALA A 328 13.73 5.24 -10.69
C ALA A 328 13.41 5.45 -9.20
N ALA A 329 12.52 4.64 -8.63
CA ALA A 329 12.20 4.65 -7.20
C ALA A 329 13.45 4.33 -6.36
N HIS A 330 14.22 3.32 -6.76
CA HIS A 330 15.44 2.93 -6.07
C HIS A 330 16.51 4.02 -6.11
N LYS A 331 16.72 4.63 -7.29
CA LYS A 331 17.65 5.74 -7.47
C LYS A 331 17.23 6.95 -6.63
N THR A 332 15.95 7.28 -6.61
CA THR A 332 15.40 8.39 -5.82
C THR A 332 15.56 8.14 -4.32
N HIS A 333 15.27 6.91 -3.87
CA HIS A 333 15.47 6.50 -2.49
C HIS A 333 16.94 6.58 -2.07
N ILE A 334 17.86 6.06 -2.87
CA ILE A 334 19.31 6.15 -2.60
C ILE A 334 19.75 7.60 -2.52
N ALA A 335 19.32 8.44 -3.46
CA ALA A 335 19.71 9.86 -3.48
C ALA A 335 19.22 10.60 -2.22
N LYS A 336 17.93 10.46 -1.86
CA LYS A 336 17.36 11.08 -0.66
C LYS A 336 18.03 10.56 0.62
N LEU A 337 18.32 9.25 0.69
CA LEU A 337 18.96 8.64 1.83
C LEU A 337 20.43 9.09 1.96
N ALA A 338 21.15 9.27 0.86
CA ALA A 338 22.50 9.80 0.85
C ALA A 338 22.54 11.27 1.29
N GLU A 339 21.62 12.10 0.78
CA GLU A 339 21.46 13.51 1.18
C GLU A 339 21.19 13.63 2.68
N GLU A 340 20.23 12.86 3.21
CA GLU A 340 19.89 12.86 4.63
C GLU A 340 21.02 12.35 5.51
N LYS A 341 21.76 11.31 5.07
CA LYS A 341 22.96 10.84 5.79
C LYS A 341 24.05 11.91 5.83
N SER A 342 24.25 12.66 4.74
CA SER A 342 25.19 13.78 4.69
C SER A 342 24.75 14.88 5.67
N ARG A 343 23.49 15.31 5.60
CA ARG A 343 22.90 16.30 6.52
C ARG A 343 23.10 15.89 7.98
N TRP A 344 22.80 14.64 8.32
CA TRP A 344 22.94 14.12 9.67
C TRP A 344 24.40 14.04 10.12
N SER A 345 25.31 13.63 9.24
CA SER A 345 26.75 13.62 9.53
C SER A 345 27.26 15.00 9.91
N ASP A 346 26.91 16.03 9.13
CA ASP A 346 27.30 17.42 9.40
C ASP A 346 26.72 17.93 10.72
N GLN A 347 25.44 17.62 10.98
CA GLN A 347 24.78 18.01 12.22
C GLN A 347 25.39 17.30 13.43
N ARG A 348 25.70 16.01 13.31
CA ARG A 348 26.36 15.21 14.35
C ARG A 348 27.77 15.74 14.64
N GLN A 349 28.52 16.13 13.61
CA GLN A 349 29.82 16.76 13.77
C GLN A 349 29.71 18.09 14.52
N LYS A 350 28.73 18.94 14.19
CA LYS A 350 28.46 20.20 14.92
C LYS A 350 28.19 19.93 16.40
N PHE A 351 27.33 18.97 16.72
CA PHE A 351 27.08 18.58 18.12
C PHE A 351 28.34 18.07 18.82
N ALA A 352 29.17 17.28 18.14
CA ALA A 352 30.41 16.77 18.70
C ALA A 352 31.40 17.91 19.01
N THR A 353 31.61 18.84 18.08
CA THR A 353 32.50 19.99 18.27
C THR A 353 32.03 20.89 19.40
N THR A 354 30.73 21.24 19.45
CA THR A 354 30.18 22.08 20.53
C THR A 354 30.27 21.37 21.88
N LEU A 355 30.02 20.06 21.93
CA LEU A 355 30.13 19.29 23.18
C LEU A 355 31.58 19.26 23.69
N ALA A 356 32.55 19.05 22.80
CA ALA A 356 33.97 19.06 23.14
C ALA A 356 34.41 20.44 23.65
N ALA A 357 33.97 21.52 23.02
CA ALA A 357 34.24 22.88 23.47
C ALA A 357 33.67 23.15 24.88
N LEU A 358 32.40 22.80 25.12
CA LEU A 358 31.77 22.95 26.45
C LEU A 358 32.46 22.09 27.51
N GLN A 359 32.93 20.89 27.15
CA GLN A 359 33.70 20.05 28.07
C GLN A 359 35.04 20.68 28.42
N ALA A 360 35.75 21.24 27.44
CA ALA A 360 37.00 21.97 27.68
C ALA A 360 36.77 23.20 28.60
N THR A 361 35.74 24.01 28.34
CA THR A 361 35.37 25.14 29.20
C THR A 361 35.03 24.67 30.61
N ARG A 362 34.28 23.56 30.76
CA ARG A 362 33.96 23.00 32.07
C ARG A 362 35.21 22.54 32.83
N SER A 363 36.18 21.92 32.14
CA SER A 363 37.45 21.53 32.77
C SER A 363 38.20 22.76 33.27
N GLN A 364 38.27 23.83 32.47
CA GLN A 364 38.89 25.10 32.88
C GLN A 364 38.16 25.75 34.07
N GLU A 365 36.82 25.74 34.09
CA GLU A 365 36.03 26.23 35.24
C GLU A 365 36.34 25.45 36.52
N VAL A 366 36.47 24.12 36.42
CA VAL A 366 36.78 23.25 37.56
C VAL A 366 38.21 23.50 38.06
N GLU A 367 39.18 23.62 37.16
CA GLU A 367 40.56 23.95 37.51
C GLU A 367 40.65 25.32 38.20
N ALA A 368 39.97 26.34 37.67
CA ALA A 368 39.92 27.67 38.27
C ALA A 368 39.24 27.66 39.65
N ALA A 369 38.13 26.93 39.81
CA ALA A 369 37.42 26.81 41.08
C ALA A 369 38.28 26.10 42.14
N ASN A 370 39.01 25.04 41.74
CA ASN A 370 39.95 24.33 42.60
C ASN A 370 41.11 25.24 43.03
N ALA A 371 41.67 26.04 42.12
CA ALA A 371 42.73 27.00 42.44
C ALA A 371 42.27 28.07 43.46
N GLN A 372 40.98 28.41 43.45
CA GLN A 372 40.38 29.39 44.38
C GLN A 372 39.85 28.77 45.68
N GLY A 373 39.92 27.44 45.86
CA GLY A 373 39.36 26.76 47.04
C GLY A 373 37.82 26.79 47.12
N THR A 374 37.14 27.11 46.01
CA THR A 374 35.67 27.19 45.92
C THR A 374 35.09 25.94 45.28
N HIS A 375 34.03 25.39 45.86
CA HIS A 375 33.30 24.29 45.23
C HIS A 375 32.36 24.81 44.13
N PRO A 376 32.50 24.34 42.87
CA PRO A 376 31.63 24.77 41.78
C PRO A 376 30.25 24.13 41.92
N ARG A 377 29.32 24.80 42.59
CA ARG A 377 27.94 24.34 42.72
C ARG A 377 27.13 24.75 41.49
N GLY A 378 27.07 23.87 40.50
CA GLY A 378 26.15 23.96 39.35
C GLY A 378 26.55 24.98 38.30
N SER A 379 27.68 24.77 37.61
CA SER A 379 28.11 25.70 36.55
C SER A 379 27.12 25.75 35.38
N SER A 380 26.93 26.94 34.81
CA SER A 380 26.10 27.20 33.62
C SER A 380 26.46 26.24 32.47
N THR A 381 27.75 25.95 32.30
CA THR A 381 28.29 25.02 31.30
C THR A 381 27.75 23.59 31.49
N THR A 382 27.53 23.15 32.72
CA THR A 382 26.91 21.83 32.99
C THR A 382 25.46 21.77 32.51
N VAL A 383 24.71 22.87 32.64
CA VAL A 383 23.33 22.98 32.13
C VAL A 383 23.34 22.97 30.60
N GLN A 384 24.22 23.75 29.97
CA GLN A 384 24.37 23.78 28.50
C GLN A 384 24.74 22.41 27.91
N ILE A 385 25.63 21.65 28.57
CA ILE A 385 25.97 20.27 28.15
C ILE A 385 24.74 19.37 28.19
N LYS A 386 23.92 19.44 29.25
CA LYS A 386 22.69 18.64 29.36
C LYS A 386 21.68 19.02 28.27
N GLU A 387 21.51 20.31 28.02
CA GLU A 387 20.63 20.81 26.97
C GLU A 387 21.09 20.37 25.57
N LEU A 388 22.38 20.48 25.26
CA LEU A 388 22.95 20.04 23.99
C LEU A 388 22.78 18.53 23.76
N LYS A 389 22.95 17.71 24.82
CA LYS A 389 22.68 16.27 24.76
C LYS A 389 21.21 15.96 24.47
N SER A 390 20.29 16.71 25.08
CA SER A 390 18.85 16.58 24.80
C SER A 390 18.53 16.96 23.35
N LYS A 391 19.04 18.10 22.86
CA LYS A 391 18.91 18.55 21.47
C LYS A 391 19.45 17.52 20.47
N ARG A 392 20.62 16.92 20.75
CA ARG A 392 21.19 15.84 19.93
C ARG A 392 20.28 14.61 19.90
N LYS A 393 19.71 14.20 21.03
CA LYS A 393 18.79 13.04 21.10
C LYS A 393 17.52 13.29 20.27
N ILE A 394 16.94 14.48 20.34
CA ILE A 394 15.77 14.87 19.53
C ILE A 394 16.12 14.85 18.04
N ALA A 395 17.28 15.41 17.66
CA ALA A 395 17.71 15.46 16.28
C ALA A 395 18.03 14.07 15.69
N GLU A 396 18.62 13.15 16.47
CA GLU A 396 18.80 11.76 16.05
C GLU A 396 17.44 11.08 15.83
N ALA A 397 16.46 11.29 16.73
CA ALA A 397 15.13 10.73 16.55
C ALA A 397 14.43 11.27 15.28
N ASP A 398 14.64 12.55 14.95
CA ASP A 398 14.15 13.16 13.70
C ASP A 398 14.82 12.57 12.45
N HIS A 399 16.15 12.40 12.48
CA HIS A 399 16.90 11.72 11.42
C HIS A 399 16.36 10.30 11.15
N GLN A 400 16.17 9.50 12.22
CA GLN A 400 15.61 8.16 12.10
C GLN A 400 14.18 8.18 11.54
N ARG A 401 13.37 9.17 11.92
CA ARG A 401 12.02 9.36 11.36
C ARG A 401 12.07 9.65 9.85
N ILE A 402 12.97 10.52 9.41
CA ILE A 402 13.12 10.87 7.99
C ILE A 402 13.59 9.67 7.16
N ILE A 403 14.55 8.88 7.66
CA ILE A 403 14.98 7.64 6.98
C ILE A 403 13.80 6.68 6.82
N ARG A 404 13.01 6.47 7.88
CA ARG A 404 11.82 5.61 7.82
C ARG A 404 10.82 6.13 6.80
N LYS A 405 10.54 7.43 6.79
CA LYS A 405 9.66 8.07 5.80
C LYS A 405 10.13 7.80 4.36
N PHE A 406 11.43 7.87 4.09
CA PHE A 406 11.97 7.52 2.77
C PHE A 406 11.81 6.05 2.44
N SER A 407 12.04 5.15 3.40
CA SER A 407 11.83 3.71 3.21
C SER A 407 10.36 3.37 2.94
N ILE A 408 9.42 4.00 3.65
CA ILE A 408 7.97 3.84 3.43
C ILE A 408 7.61 4.34 2.03
N ALA A 409 8.02 5.56 1.66
CA ALA A 409 7.76 6.12 0.34
C ALA A 409 8.31 5.22 -0.78
N TYR A 410 9.55 4.72 -0.63
CA TYR A 410 10.16 3.79 -1.57
C TYR A 410 9.36 2.47 -1.67
N ASN A 411 8.95 1.89 -0.55
CA ASN A 411 8.15 0.67 -0.55
C ASN A 411 6.76 0.88 -1.16
N LEU A 412 6.14 2.06 -0.96
CA LEU A 412 4.88 2.42 -1.60
C LEU A 412 5.05 2.57 -3.12
N GLU A 413 6.14 3.17 -3.59
CA GLU A 413 6.48 3.25 -5.01
C GLU A 413 6.73 1.86 -5.60
N LEU A 414 7.49 0.99 -4.93
CA LEU A 414 7.69 -0.40 -5.37
C LEU A 414 6.38 -1.20 -5.41
N ARG A 415 5.47 -0.98 -4.45
CA ARG A 415 4.13 -1.58 -4.47
C ARG A 415 3.27 -1.05 -5.62
N ALA A 416 3.58 0.11 -6.20
CA ALA A 416 2.99 0.52 -7.46
C ALA A 416 3.44 -0.33 -8.64
N CYS A 417 4.66 -0.85 -8.59
CA CYS A 417 5.20 -1.76 -9.59
C CYS A 417 4.72 -3.21 -9.40
N ALA A 418 4.52 -3.66 -8.15
CA ALA A 418 4.09 -5.03 -7.82
C ALA A 418 2.63 -5.30 -8.22
N GLY A 419 2.31 -6.53 -8.64
CA GLY A 419 0.91 -6.95 -8.84
C GLY A 419 0.12 -6.71 -7.55
N ARG A 420 -0.89 -5.85 -7.61
CA ARG A 420 -1.57 -5.35 -6.40
C ARG A 420 -2.76 -6.23 -6.02
N GLY A 421 -3.11 -6.23 -4.74
CA GLY A 421 -4.03 -7.20 -4.12
C GLY A 421 -3.31 -8.35 -3.41
N THR A 422 -1.99 -8.24 -3.23
CA THR A 422 -1.22 -9.29 -2.59
C THR A 422 -1.52 -9.35 -1.10
N CYS A 423 -1.96 -10.52 -0.68
CA CYS A 423 -1.85 -10.98 0.69
C CYS A 423 -0.45 -10.61 1.22
N LEU A 424 -0.39 -9.81 2.29
CA LEU A 424 0.86 -9.46 2.99
C LEU A 424 1.57 -10.72 3.50
N GLY A 425 0.81 -11.78 3.71
CA GLY A 425 1.27 -13.10 4.13
C GLY A 425 0.19 -13.80 4.95
N SER A 426 0.48 -15.04 5.31
CA SER A 426 -0.33 -15.80 6.27
C SER A 426 0.48 -16.04 7.53
N ASP A 427 -0.19 -16.11 8.68
CA ASP A 427 0.46 -16.58 9.90
C ASP A 427 0.31 -18.10 10.10
N GLU A 428 0.84 -18.60 11.21
CA GLU A 428 0.83 -20.03 11.56
C GLU A 428 -0.58 -20.59 11.78
N SER A 429 -1.55 -19.72 12.07
CA SER A 429 -2.96 -20.09 12.23
C SER A 429 -3.71 -20.09 10.89
N GLY A 430 -3.01 -19.85 9.77
CA GLY A 430 -3.60 -19.75 8.44
C GLY A 430 -4.37 -18.46 8.21
N ARG A 431 -4.25 -17.46 9.10
CA ARG A 431 -4.92 -16.16 8.92
C ARG A 431 -4.19 -15.37 7.85
N GLN A 432 -4.93 -14.82 6.92
CA GLN A 432 -4.40 -14.07 5.78
C GLN A 432 -4.52 -12.58 6.05
N TYR A 433 -3.44 -11.84 5.83
CA TYR A 433 -3.39 -10.39 6.05
C TYR A 433 -3.35 -9.66 4.72
N PHE A 434 -4.12 -8.59 4.60
CA PHE A 434 -4.22 -7.79 3.38
C PHE A 434 -4.12 -6.31 3.71
N ALA A 435 -3.51 -5.56 2.79
CA ALA A 435 -3.57 -4.12 2.80
C ALA A 435 -3.69 -3.63 1.36
N LEU A 436 -4.72 -2.82 1.11
CA LEU A 436 -4.95 -2.25 -0.21
C LEU A 436 -4.05 -1.04 -0.44
N SER A 437 -3.81 -0.74 -1.72
CA SER A 437 -3.06 0.45 -2.10
C SER A 437 -3.82 1.72 -1.74
N LEU A 438 -3.10 2.84 -1.59
CA LEU A 438 -3.55 4.10 -1.01
C LEU A 438 -5.02 4.48 -1.26
N ALA A 439 -5.68 4.92 -0.18
CA ALA A 439 -7.03 5.48 -0.17
C ALA A 439 -7.05 6.90 -0.80
N PRO A 440 -8.24 7.42 -1.14
CA PRO A 440 -8.42 8.85 -1.39
C PRO A 440 -7.82 9.73 -0.29
N LYS A 441 -7.37 10.93 -0.69
CA LYS A 441 -6.67 11.87 0.20
C LYS A 441 -7.53 12.42 1.35
N SER A 442 -8.86 12.38 1.22
CA SER A 442 -9.80 12.81 2.26
C SER A 442 -10.63 11.63 2.72
N THR A 443 -10.35 11.14 3.92
CA THR A 443 -11.07 10.02 4.55
C THR A 443 -11.44 10.43 5.97
N HIS A 444 -11.98 11.64 6.13
CA HIS A 444 -12.74 11.99 7.32
C HIS A 444 -14.09 11.27 7.26
N SER A 445 -14.03 9.95 7.38
CA SER A 445 -15.20 9.12 7.60
C SER A 445 -15.41 8.98 9.09
N GLU A 446 -16.64 9.17 9.56
CA GLU A 446 -17.04 8.77 10.91
C GLU A 446 -17.01 7.25 11.07
N ASN A 447 -17.14 6.51 9.96
CA ASN A 447 -17.11 5.06 9.96
C ASN A 447 -15.66 4.56 9.77
N ARG A 448 -15.12 4.02 10.87
CA ARG A 448 -13.79 3.42 10.97
C ARG A 448 -13.45 2.44 9.85
N TRP A 449 -14.45 1.74 9.30
CA TRP A 449 -14.27 0.70 8.29
C TRP A 449 -14.81 1.10 6.92
N GLU A 450 -14.97 2.39 6.61
CA GLU A 450 -15.56 2.77 5.32
C GLU A 450 -14.71 2.30 4.13
N TYR A 451 -13.38 2.31 4.23
CA TYR A 451 -12.49 2.10 3.08
C TYR A 451 -11.41 1.05 3.35
N TRP A 452 -11.27 0.04 2.47
CA TRP A 452 -10.31 -1.07 2.60
C TRP A 452 -8.84 -0.64 2.67
N SER A 453 -8.52 0.52 2.13
CA SER A 453 -7.16 1.08 2.06
C SER A 453 -6.76 1.89 3.29
N THR A 454 -7.55 1.84 4.35
CA THR A 454 -7.37 2.67 5.56
C THR A 454 -6.94 1.88 6.79
N PHE A 455 -6.85 0.57 6.67
CA PHE A 455 -6.46 -0.34 7.76
C PHE A 455 -5.87 -1.63 7.18
N VAL A 456 -5.19 -2.42 8.03
CA VAL A 456 -4.82 -3.79 7.70
C VAL A 456 -6.03 -4.68 7.92
N SER A 457 -6.46 -5.39 6.89
CA SER A 457 -7.54 -6.39 7.02
C SER A 457 -6.95 -7.78 7.21
N CYS A 458 -7.66 -8.62 7.95
CA CYS A 458 -7.27 -10.00 8.19
C CYS A 458 -8.48 -10.92 8.06
N TRP A 459 -8.34 -12.00 7.29
CA TRP A 459 -9.34 -13.06 7.20
C TRP A 459 -8.85 -14.31 7.95
N GLY A 460 -9.73 -14.88 8.78
CA GLY A 460 -9.51 -16.18 9.40
C GLY A 460 -10.25 -16.35 10.72
N ALA A 461 -10.06 -17.49 11.37
CA ALA A 461 -10.67 -17.76 12.67
C ALA A 461 -10.00 -16.92 13.77
N LYS A 462 -10.79 -16.49 14.75
CA LYS A 462 -10.21 -16.00 16.01
C LYS A 462 -9.58 -17.17 16.76
N VAL A 463 -8.66 -16.85 17.68
CA VAL A 463 -8.12 -17.79 18.66
C VAL A 463 -9.24 -18.51 19.46
N ASP A 464 -10.43 -17.91 19.55
CA ASP A 464 -11.57 -18.43 20.32
C ASP A 464 -12.45 -19.45 19.55
N GLY A 465 -12.07 -19.87 18.33
CA GLY A 465 -12.81 -20.90 17.58
C GLY A 465 -14.11 -20.42 16.92
N MET A 466 -14.33 -19.11 16.83
CA MET A 466 -15.43 -18.50 16.07
C MET A 466 -15.29 -18.76 14.57
N GLU A 467 -16.41 -18.69 13.84
CA GLU A 467 -16.42 -18.74 12.37
C GLU A 467 -15.43 -17.72 11.78
N PRO A 468 -14.75 -18.07 10.66
CA PRO A 468 -13.87 -17.14 9.97
C PRO A 468 -14.60 -15.84 9.62
N CYS A 469 -14.01 -14.71 10.03
CA CYS A 469 -14.54 -13.39 9.69
C CYS A 469 -13.42 -12.42 9.34
N TRP A 470 -13.81 -11.24 8.86
CA TRP A 470 -12.88 -10.15 8.59
C TRP A 470 -12.58 -9.37 9.88
N TYR A 471 -11.30 -9.10 10.12
CA TYR A 471 -10.80 -8.23 11.19
C TYR A 471 -10.08 -7.03 10.61
N GLY A 472 -10.17 -5.88 11.28
CA GLY A 472 -9.49 -4.65 10.91
C GLY A 472 -8.52 -4.14 11.97
N PHE A 473 -7.35 -3.66 11.53
CA PHE A 473 -6.35 -2.97 12.34
C PHE A 473 -5.98 -1.62 11.70
N ASP A 474 -6.61 -0.56 12.17
CA ASP A 474 -6.44 0.84 11.77
C ASP A 474 -5.47 1.61 12.68
N ASP A 475 -5.28 1.17 13.93
CA ASP A 475 -4.34 1.75 14.88
C ASP A 475 -2.92 1.18 14.64
N PRO A 476 -1.93 2.02 14.28
CA PRO A 476 -0.55 1.60 14.09
C PRO A 476 0.06 0.86 15.29
N SER A 477 -0.33 1.22 16.51
CA SER A 477 0.16 0.57 17.73
C SER A 477 -0.32 -0.87 17.83
N GLN A 478 -1.54 -1.16 17.40
CA GLN A 478 -2.11 -2.50 17.35
C GLN A 478 -1.44 -3.35 16.27
N VAL A 479 -1.13 -2.76 15.11
CA VAL A 479 -0.38 -3.46 14.05
C VAL A 479 1.03 -3.83 14.52
N ARG A 480 1.74 -2.92 15.21
CA ARG A 480 3.07 -3.21 15.79
C ARG A 480 3.02 -4.29 16.87
N LEU A 481 1.97 -4.26 17.70
CA LEU A 481 1.77 -5.29 18.72
C LEU A 481 1.51 -6.67 18.11
N LEU A 482 0.65 -6.72 17.08
CA LEU A 482 0.41 -7.92 16.28
C LEU A 482 1.72 -8.46 15.70
N THR A 483 2.55 -7.60 15.10
CA THR A 483 3.86 -8.00 14.59
C THR A 483 4.74 -8.63 15.68
N GLY A 484 4.85 -8.00 16.85
CA GLY A 484 5.68 -8.54 17.94
C GLY A 484 5.22 -9.92 18.42
N ILE A 485 3.93 -10.20 18.38
CA ILE A 485 3.38 -11.53 18.69
C ILE A 485 3.72 -12.54 17.59
N LEU A 486 3.61 -12.15 16.32
CA LEU A 486 3.99 -13.00 15.20
C LEU A 486 5.49 -13.34 15.21
N GLU A 487 6.34 -12.39 15.59
CA GLU A 487 7.78 -12.61 15.81
C GLU A 487 8.03 -13.57 16.97
N HIS A 488 7.39 -13.36 18.13
CA HIS A 488 7.60 -14.21 19.31
C HIS A 488 7.12 -15.66 19.10
N ASN A 489 5.97 -15.86 18.44
CA ASN A 489 5.48 -17.21 18.12
C ASN A 489 6.45 -17.93 17.16
N THR A 490 7.13 -17.18 16.29
CA THR A 490 8.11 -17.73 15.36
C THR A 490 9.35 -18.27 16.06
N GLU A 491 9.83 -17.64 17.12
CA GLU A 491 10.98 -18.13 17.89
C GLU A 491 10.70 -19.48 18.57
N GLN A 492 9.43 -19.84 18.75
CA GLN A 492 9.01 -21.10 19.37
C GLN A 492 8.66 -22.21 18.36
N GLY A 493 8.49 -21.87 17.07
CA GLY A 493 8.06 -22.79 16.01
C GLY A 493 9.16 -23.19 15.01
N SER A 494 9.02 -24.35 14.36
CA SER A 494 10.02 -24.94 13.45
C SER A 494 9.94 -24.48 11.97
N ILE A 495 9.23 -23.39 11.66
CA ILE A 495 9.02 -22.93 10.28
C ILE A 495 10.23 -22.10 9.82
N PRO A 496 10.69 -22.23 8.56
CA PRO A 496 11.83 -21.46 8.02
C PRO A 496 11.64 -19.94 8.15
N ALA A 497 12.64 -19.27 8.74
CA ALA A 497 12.63 -17.84 9.06
C ALA A 497 12.32 -16.90 7.88
N LYS A 498 12.63 -17.30 6.64
CA LYS A 498 12.62 -16.40 5.46
C LYS A 498 11.23 -15.87 5.04
N GLU A 499 10.17 -16.68 5.10
CA GLU A 499 8.83 -16.23 4.67
C GLU A 499 8.13 -15.38 5.75
N LYS A 500 8.33 -15.75 7.02
CA LYS A 500 7.77 -15.05 8.18
C LYS A 500 8.33 -13.65 8.35
N ASP A 501 9.62 -13.48 8.04
CA ASP A 501 10.27 -12.17 7.96
C ASP A 501 9.59 -11.23 6.95
N SER A 502 8.92 -11.77 5.93
CA SER A 502 8.24 -10.96 4.91
C SER A 502 6.93 -10.34 5.41
N LEU A 503 6.09 -11.13 6.09
CA LEU A 503 4.82 -10.65 6.66
C LEU A 503 5.07 -9.60 7.75
N VAL A 504 5.94 -9.93 8.70
CA VAL A 504 6.37 -9.03 9.80
C VAL A 504 6.84 -7.69 9.25
N ARG A 505 7.76 -7.71 8.29
CA ARG A 505 8.29 -6.49 7.66
C ARG A 505 7.21 -5.71 6.91
N SER A 506 6.29 -6.41 6.24
CA SER A 506 5.19 -5.78 5.49
C SER A 506 4.18 -5.10 6.41
N LEU A 507 3.84 -5.72 7.54
CA LEU A 507 2.98 -5.15 8.57
C LEU A 507 3.62 -3.94 9.23
N LEU A 508 4.91 -3.99 9.58
CA LEU A 508 5.63 -2.82 10.15
C LEU A 508 5.68 -1.66 9.17
N THR A 509 5.97 -1.93 7.89
CA THR A 509 5.97 -0.92 6.84
C THR A 509 4.59 -0.26 6.72
N TYR A 510 3.51 -1.04 6.83
CA TYR A 510 2.17 -0.50 6.76
C TYR A 510 1.77 0.24 8.05
N ALA A 511 2.20 -0.23 9.23
CA ALA A 511 1.98 0.48 10.49
C ALA A 511 2.60 1.88 10.46
N ASP A 512 3.84 2.00 9.96
CA ASP A 512 4.48 3.30 9.83
C ASP A 512 3.77 4.19 8.80
N PHE A 513 3.24 3.59 7.72
CA PHE A 513 2.40 4.31 6.76
C PHE A 513 1.11 4.86 7.39
N LEU A 514 0.40 4.05 8.20
CA LEU A 514 -0.79 4.51 8.94
C LEU A 514 -0.44 5.64 9.91
N ASP A 515 0.70 5.52 10.60
CA ASP A 515 1.26 6.53 11.50
C ASP A 515 1.48 7.88 10.79
N ASP A 516 2.06 7.84 9.59
CA ASP A 516 2.30 9.04 8.78
C ASP A 516 0.98 9.64 8.29
N ARG A 517 0.00 8.81 7.96
CA ARG A 517 -1.32 9.27 7.52
C ARG A 517 -2.14 9.90 8.65
N ILE A 518 -2.06 9.38 9.88
CA ILE A 518 -2.78 9.97 11.03
C ILE A 518 -2.20 11.34 11.41
N LYS A 519 -0.92 11.58 11.12
CA LYS A 519 -0.21 12.82 11.47
C LYS A 519 -0.35 13.95 10.44
N ASN A 520 -0.73 13.64 9.21
CA ASN A 520 -0.88 14.60 8.11
C ASN A 520 -2.35 14.76 7.75
#